data_AF-A0A1W9LTP5-F1
#
_entry.id   AF-A0A1W9LTP5-F1
#
_cell.length_a   1.000
_cell.length_b   1.000
_cell.length_c   1.000
_cell.angle_alpha   90.00
_cell.angle_beta   90.00
_cell.angle_gamma   90.00
#
_symmetry.space_group_name_H-M   'P 1'
#
loop_
_entity.id
_entity.type
_entity.pdbx_description
1 polymer ?
#
loop_
_entity_poly.entity_id
_entity_poly.type
_entity_poly.pdbx_seq_one_letter_code
_entity_poly.pdbx_strand_id
1 'polypeptide(L)' 'MAGQIKQLIDTIIVKRSKGLKGLIYTTKAKLLLKGIDPDGYNEASDDNPLILERIRKIAVELGVDMRAESRKTT' A
#
# COMPACT_ATOMS: atom_id res chain seq x y z
N MET A 1 -9.72 -12.39 4.48
CA MET A 1 -10.61 -11.21 4.28
C MET A 1 -10.19 -10.62 2.96
N ALA A 2 -11.10 -10.19 2.10
CA ALA A 2 -10.78 -9.51 0.84
C ALA A 2 -10.46 -8.02 1.09
N GLY A 3 -9.75 -7.38 0.15
CA GLY A 3 -9.47 -5.95 0.19
C GLY A 3 -8.28 -5.50 1.05
N GLN A 4 -7.51 -6.41 1.65
CA GLN A 4 -6.31 -6.04 2.42
C GLN A 4 -5.22 -5.42 1.54
N ILE A 5 -5.09 -5.89 0.30
CA ILE A 5 -4.19 -5.31 -0.69
C ILE A 5 -4.55 -3.85 -0.93
N LYS A 6 -5.85 -3.55 -1.11
CA LYS A 6 -6.34 -2.19 -1.32
C LYS A 6 -6.02 -1.31 -0.11
N GLN A 7 -6.37 -1.78 1.09
CA GLN A 7 -6.08 -1.06 2.33
C GLN A 7 -4.59 -0.76 2.52
N LEU A 8 -3.73 -1.71 2.19
CA LEU A 8 -2.28 -1.54 2.32
C LEU A 8 -1.75 -0.52 1.30
N ILE A 9 -2.20 -0.59 0.05
CA ILE A 9 -1.85 0.38 -1.01
C ILE A 9 -2.29 1.79 -0.61
N ASP A 10 -3.53 1.95 -0.16
CA ASP A 10 -4.07 3.24 0.24
C ASP A 10 -3.30 3.79 1.45
N THR A 11 -2.91 2.93 2.39
CA THR A 11 -2.05 3.31 3.53
C THR A 11 -0.69 3.82 3.08
N ILE A 12 -0.03 3.17 2.11
CA ILE A 12 1.24 3.64 1.53
C ILE A 12 1.05 5.02 0.92
N ILE A 13 0.00 5.20 0.12
CA ILE A 13 -0.30 6.46 -0.57
C ILE A 13 -0.54 7.57 0.44
N VAL A 14 -1.37 7.35 1.47
CA VAL A 14 -1.69 8.34 2.50
C VAL A 14 -0.43 8.71 3.30
N LYS A 15 0.29 7.72 3.85
CA LYS A 15 1.49 7.97 4.67
C LYS A 15 2.58 8.72 3.90
N ARG A 16 2.79 8.37 2.63
CA ARG A 16 3.83 8.99 1.81
C ARG A 16 3.43 10.35 1.26
N SER A 17 2.18 10.51 0.88
CA SER A 17 1.70 11.77 0.28
C SER A 17 1.42 12.87 1.28
N LYS A 18 1.13 12.52 2.54
CA LYS A 18 0.72 13.49 3.58
C LYS A 18 -0.42 14.41 3.12
N GLY A 19 -1.30 13.92 2.24
CA GLY A 19 -2.42 14.68 1.66
C GLY A 19 -2.07 15.59 0.47
N LEU A 20 -0.80 15.65 0.06
CA LEU A 20 -0.38 16.46 -1.08
C LEU A 20 -0.66 15.73 -2.41
N LYS A 21 -1.54 16.31 -3.25
CA LYS A 21 -1.98 15.71 -4.53
C LYS A 21 -0.82 15.28 -5.43
N GLY A 22 0.24 16.10 -5.55
CA GLY A 22 1.41 15.76 -6.38
C GLY A 22 2.16 14.51 -5.90
N LEU A 23 2.23 14.30 -4.58
CA LEU A 23 2.87 13.13 -4.00
C LEU A 23 2.00 11.87 -4.10
N ILE A 24 0.67 12.01 -4.17
CA ILE A 24 -0.24 10.89 -4.45
C ILE A 24 0.08 10.30 -5.83
N TYR A 25 0.08 11.13 -6.87
CA TYR A 25 0.38 10.69 -8.24
C TYR A 25 1.78 10.08 -8.36
N THR A 26 2.77 10.73 -7.75
CA THR A 26 4.15 10.23 -7.74
C THR A 26 4.25 8.87 -7.03
N THR A 27 3.51 8.67 -5.94
CA THR A 27 3.49 7.41 -5.20
C THR A 27 2.80 6.30 -6.00
N LYS A 28 1.66 6.59 -6.62
CA LYS A 28 0.98 5.65 -7.53
C LYS A 28 1.87 5.23 -8.69
N ALA A 29 2.52 6.20 -9.34
CA ALA A 29 3.47 5.92 -10.42
C ALA A 29 4.63 5.02 -9.95
N LYS A 30 5.17 5.24 -8.75
CA LYS A 30 6.22 4.39 -8.18
C LYS A 30 5.75 2.96 -7.89
N LEU A 31 4.51 2.78 -7.45
CA LEU A 31 3.92 1.45 -7.26
C LEU A 31 3.77 0.73 -8.60
N LEU A 32 3.26 1.44 -9.62
CA LEU A 32 3.08 0.91 -10.98
C LEU A 32 4.42 0.48 -11.60
N LEU A 33 5.46 1.31 -11.48
CA LEU A 33 6.83 0.97 -11.93
C LEU A 33 7.42 -0.24 -11.20
N LYS A 34 6.97 -0.51 -9.98
CA LYS A 34 7.34 -1.71 -9.21
C LYS A 34 6.42 -2.90 -9.48
N GLY A 35 5.52 -2.79 -10.46
CA GLY A 35 4.64 -3.85 -10.94
C GLY A 35 3.39 -4.08 -10.08
N ILE A 36 2.98 -3.09 -9.29
CA ILE A 36 1.72 -3.10 -8.54
C ILE A 36 0.85 -1.96 -9.06
N ASP A 37 -0.25 -2.27 -9.74
CA ASP A 37 -1.24 -1.28 -10.15
C ASP A 37 -2.18 -0.93 -8.97
N PRO A 38 -2.12 0.29 -8.41
CA PRO A 38 -2.99 0.68 -7.29
C PRO A 38 -4.48 0.73 -7.63
N ASP A 39 -4.81 1.00 -8.89
CA ASP A 39 -6.18 1.20 -9.34
C ASP A 39 -6.82 -0.13 -9.80
N GLY A 40 -6.00 -1.17 -10.02
CA GLY A 40 -6.43 -2.54 -10.32
C GLY A 40 -6.93 -3.33 -9.11
N TYR A 41 -6.76 -2.82 -7.88
CA TYR A 41 -7.29 -3.44 -6.66
C TYR A 41 -8.45 -2.65 -6.07
N ASN A 42 -9.44 -3.39 -5.59
CA ASN A 42 -10.63 -2.88 -4.93
C ASN A 42 -10.91 -3.65 -3.62
N GLU A 43 -11.95 -3.25 -2.90
CA GLU A 43 -12.34 -3.84 -1.62
C GLU A 43 -12.78 -5.31 -1.73
N ALA A 44 -13.16 -5.76 -2.92
CA ALA A 44 -13.60 -7.13 -3.21
C ALA A 44 -12.47 -8.00 -3.81
N SER A 45 -11.26 -7.45 -3.97
CA SER A 45 -10.15 -8.19 -4.55
C SER A 45 -9.65 -9.25 -3.58
N ASP A 46 -9.48 -10.47 -4.09
CA ASP A 46 -8.92 -11.57 -3.30
C ASP A 46 -7.50 -11.24 -2.85
N ASP A 47 -7.24 -11.48 -1.58
CA ASP A 47 -5.93 -11.21 -1.00
C ASP A 47 -4.99 -12.37 -1.24
N ASN A 48 -4.05 -12.16 -2.16
CA ASN A 48 -2.94 -13.06 -2.37
C ASN A 48 -1.79 -12.73 -1.40
N PRO A 49 -1.37 -13.68 -0.54
CA PRO A 49 -0.31 -13.44 0.44
C PRO A 49 1.03 -13.02 -0.20
N LEU A 50 1.35 -13.51 -1.41
CA LEU A 50 2.57 -13.12 -2.13
C LEU A 50 2.52 -11.66 -2.59
N ILE A 51 1.34 -11.18 -2.99
CA ILE A 51 1.14 -9.78 -3.38
C ILE A 51 1.23 -8.88 -2.14
N LEU A 52 0.62 -9.28 -1.03
CA LEU A 52 0.72 -8.56 0.24
C LEU A 52 2.18 -8.42 0.69
N GLU A 53 2.97 -9.49 0.67
CA GLU A 53 4.39 -9.44 1.01
C GLU A 53 5.17 -8.50 0.07
N ARG A 54 4.88 -8.55 -1.23
CA ARG A 54 5.51 -7.66 -2.22
C ARG A 54 5.19 -6.20 -1.93
N ILE A 55 3.93 -5.87 -1.66
CA ILE A 55 3.52 -4.50 -1.33
C ILE A 55 4.18 -4.02 -0.03
N ARG A 56 4.30 -4.89 0.99
CA ARG A 56 5.03 -4.57 2.23
C ARG A 56 6.51 -4.27 1.98
N LYS A 57 7.19 -5.05 1.13
CA LYS A 57 8.59 -4.78 0.73
C LYS A 57 8.71 -3.42 0.03
N ILE A 58 7.81 -3.15 -0.92
CA ILE A 58 7.76 -1.86 -1.61
C ILE A 58 7.51 -0.71 -0.62
N ALA A 59 6.64 -0.87 0.37
CA ALA A 59 6.40 0.13 1.40
C ALA A 59 7.69 0.52 2.14
N VAL A 60 8.50 -0.48 2.54
CA VAL A 60 9.78 -0.27 3.22
C VAL A 60 10.77 0.47 2.31
N GLU A 61 10.90 0.06 1.05
CA GLU A 61 11.73 0.76 0.05
C GLU A 61 11.28 2.20 -0.19
N LEU A 62 9.98 2.45 -0.07
CA LEU A 62 9.38 3.77 -0.14
C LEU A 62 9.47 4.55 1.18
N GLY A 63 10.18 4.05 2.19
CA GLY A 63 10.36 4.71 3.48
C GLY A 63 9.07 4.80 4.32
N VAL A 64 8.09 3.94 4.04
CA VAL A 64 6.84 3.87 4.78
C VAL A 64 6.95 2.77 5.83
N ASP A 65 6.95 3.17 7.10
CA ASP A 65 6.96 2.21 8.21
C ASP A 65 5.56 1.56 8.38
N MET A 66 5.54 0.24 8.28
CA MET A 66 4.35 -0.62 8.42
C MET A 66 4.36 -1.46 9.71
N ARG A 67 5.26 -1.19 10.66
CA ARG A 67 5.40 -1.95 11.91
C ARG A 67 4.35 -1.60 12.98
N ALA A 68 3.46 -0.65 12.71
CA ALA A 68 2.61 -0.04 13.74
C ALA A 68 1.27 -0.74 14.05
N GLU A 69 0.82 -1.75 13.29
CA GLU A 69 -0.54 -2.31 13.48
C GLU A 69 -0.61 -3.53 14.40
N SER A 70 0.53 -4.12 14.79
CA SER A 70 0.57 -5.25 15.74
C SER A 70 0.61 -4.84 17.23
N ARG A 71 0.40 -3.55 17.56
CA ARG A 71 0.45 -3.05 18.96
C ARG A 71 -0.82 -2.36 19.45
N LYS A 72 -1.98 -2.66 18.87
CA LYS A 72 -3.28 -2.25 19.42
C LYS A 72 -4.20 -3.44 19.60
N THR A 73 -3.82 -4.31 20.53
CA THR A 73 -4.75 -5.16 21.27
C THR A 73 -4.34 -5.03 22.73
N THR A 74 -4.93 -4.04 23.40
CA THR A 74 -4.98 -3.95 24.86
C THR A 74 -6.35 -4.47 25.28
#